data_AF-A0A963MCJ1-F1
#
_entry.id   AF-A0A963MCJ1-F1
#
_cell.length_a   1.000
_cell.length_b   1.000
_cell.length_c   1.000
_cell.angle_alpha   90.00
_cell.angle_beta   90.00
_cell.angle_gamma   90.00
#
_symmetry.space_group_name_H-M   'P 1'
#
loop_
_entity.id
_entity.type
_entity.pdbx_description
1 polymer ?
#
loop_
_entity_poly.entity_id
_entity_poly.type
_entity_poly.pdbx_seq_one_letter_code
_entity_poly.pdbx_strand_id
1 'polypeptide(L)'
;MAEARGAAGLALLLRALSGGDGQVQWMDEAPAAPELRPVLTDTHLLLPETLHANDRLAAVAHAAAHRMFSTPHQPAAGLRPISQIVIGSLEDARVEHLLAERLPGVRRWFLRGIQQHRAEGLGFADLLARMSRALWDEGWVDPNPWV
;
A
#
# COMPACT_ATOMS: atom_id res chain seq x y z
N MET A 1 -21.94 7.54 13.84
CA MET A 1 -22.30 6.10 14.03
C MET A 1 -21.96 5.22 12.82
N ALA A 2 -22.12 5.71 11.58
CA ALA A 2 -21.72 4.98 10.36
C ALA A 2 -20.18 4.88 10.18
N GLU A 3 -19.43 5.95 10.50
CA GLU A 3 -17.95 5.95 10.44
C GLU A 3 -17.29 4.93 11.37
N ALA A 4 -17.76 4.85 12.62
CA ALA A 4 -17.30 3.86 13.59
C ALA A 4 -17.56 2.41 13.11
N ARG A 5 -18.68 2.19 12.38
CA ARG A 5 -18.97 0.89 11.75
C ARG A 5 -18.03 0.59 10.57
N GLY A 6 -17.64 1.60 9.81
CA GLY A 6 -16.67 1.46 8.71
C GLY A 6 -15.30 1.00 9.19
N ALA A 7 -14.75 1.65 10.23
CA ALA A 7 -13.46 1.27 10.82
C ALA A 7 -13.48 -0.15 11.40
N ALA A 8 -14.55 -0.53 12.11
CA ALA A 8 -14.69 -1.87 12.66
C ALA A 8 -14.69 -2.96 11.58
N GLY A 9 -15.40 -2.75 10.47
CA GLY A 9 -15.39 -3.68 9.33
C GLY A 9 -14.02 -3.84 8.69
N LEU A 10 -13.29 -2.73 8.51
CA LEU A 10 -11.93 -2.74 7.98
C LEU A 10 -10.94 -3.41 8.95
N ALA A 11 -11.12 -3.24 10.26
CA ALA A 11 -10.32 -3.94 11.26
C ALA A 11 -10.56 -5.46 11.25
N LEU A 12 -11.81 -5.90 11.06
CA LEU A 12 -12.11 -7.33 10.88
C LEU A 12 -11.46 -7.87 9.60
N LEU A 13 -11.50 -7.11 8.51
CA LEU A 13 -10.83 -7.49 7.27
C LEU A 13 -9.32 -7.60 7.46
N LEU A 14 -8.68 -6.62 8.10
CA LEU A 14 -7.25 -6.64 8.40
C LEU A 14 -6.86 -7.92 9.16
N ARG A 15 -7.61 -8.26 10.22
CA ARG A 15 -7.38 -9.48 11.00
C ARG A 15 -7.59 -10.74 10.19
N ALA A 16 -8.62 -10.77 9.35
CA ALA A 16 -8.92 -11.92 8.49
C ALA A 16 -7.82 -12.15 7.44
N LEU A 17 -7.24 -11.08 6.89
CA LEU A 17 -6.15 -11.17 5.92
C LEU A 17 -4.81 -11.51 6.58
N SER A 18 -4.49 -10.90 7.73
CA SER A 18 -3.17 -11.04 8.36
C SER A 18 -3.08 -12.16 9.40
N GLY A 19 -4.20 -12.74 9.83
CA GLY A 19 -4.25 -13.80 10.85
C GLY A 19 -3.85 -13.35 12.27
N GLY A 20 -3.79 -12.05 12.54
CA GLY A 20 -3.34 -11.48 13.81
C GLY A 20 -4.14 -10.24 14.20
N ASP A 21 -3.92 -9.74 15.41
CA ASP A 21 -4.64 -8.57 15.92
C ASP A 21 -4.28 -7.30 15.16
N GLY A 22 -5.27 -6.42 15.02
CA GLY A 22 -5.12 -5.15 14.31
C GLY A 22 -6.30 -4.23 14.57
N GLN A 23 -6.01 -2.94 14.62
CA GLN A 23 -7.00 -1.88 14.72
C GLN A 23 -6.91 -0.98 13.50
N VAL A 24 -8.06 -0.49 13.05
CA VAL A 24 -8.15 0.54 12.01
C VAL A 24 -8.74 1.77 12.66
N GLN A 25 -8.10 2.91 12.45
CA GLN A 25 -8.54 4.20 12.98
C GLN A 25 -8.56 5.22 11.84
N TRP A 26 -9.55 6.11 11.87
CA TRP A 26 -9.59 7.25 10.97
C TRP A 26 -8.58 8.31 11.40
N MET A 27 -7.96 8.98 10.43
CA MET A 27 -7.06 10.11 10.70
C MET A 27 -7.90 11.36 10.91
N ASP A 28 -7.60 12.12 11.97
CA ASP A 28 -8.19 13.44 12.18
C ASP A 28 -7.72 14.39 11.07
N GLU A 29 -8.64 14.94 10.29
CA GLU A 29 -8.31 15.91 9.24
C GLU A 29 -7.95 17.27 9.86
N ALA A 30 -6.68 17.66 9.76
CA ALA A 30 -6.27 19.02 10.08
C ALA A 30 -6.55 19.94 8.87
N PRO A 31 -7.15 21.14 9.04
CA PRO A 31 -7.64 21.99 7.94
C PRO A 31 -6.61 22.43 6.88
N ALA A 32 -5.32 22.25 7.14
CA ALA A 32 -4.21 22.64 6.27
C ALA A 32 -3.18 21.52 6.04
N ALA A 33 -3.52 20.27 6.36
CA ALA A 33 -2.61 19.15 6.14
C ALA A 33 -2.47 18.83 4.64
N PRO A 34 -1.26 18.47 4.17
CA PRO A 34 -1.10 17.86 2.84
C PRO A 34 -1.98 16.61 2.73
N GLU A 35 -2.24 16.14 1.50
CA GLU A 35 -2.98 14.89 1.24
C GLU A 35 -2.53 13.78 2.19
N LEU A 36 -3.42 13.43 3.12
CA LEU A 36 -3.15 12.45 4.15
C LEU A 36 -2.98 11.09 3.49
N ARG A 37 -1.96 10.35 3.91
CA ARG A 37 -1.65 9.01 3.41
C ARG A 37 -1.95 7.98 4.48
N PRO A 38 -2.37 6.76 4.10
CA PRO A 38 -2.43 5.65 5.04
C PRO A 38 -1.11 5.49 5.82
N VAL A 39 -1.21 5.23 7.13
CA VAL A 39 -0.04 4.99 8.00
C VAL A 39 -0.21 3.66 8.70
N LEU A 40 0.76 2.77 8.54
CA LEU A 40 0.83 1.51 9.27
C LEU A 40 1.79 1.65 10.46
N THR A 41 1.31 1.30 11.65
CA THR A 41 2.11 1.12 12.86
C THR A 41 2.05 -0.34 13.31
N ASP A 42 2.83 -0.68 14.33
CA ASP A 42 2.84 -2.03 14.92
C ASP A 42 1.43 -2.49 15.35
N THR A 43 0.56 -1.55 15.74
CA THR A 43 -0.77 -1.87 16.30
C THR A 43 -1.93 -1.38 15.45
N HIS A 44 -1.76 -0.28 14.71
CA HIS A 44 -2.84 0.42 14.01
C HIS A 44 -2.56 0.60 12.52
N LEU A 45 -3.61 0.56 11.72
CA LEU A 45 -3.67 1.16 10.39
C LEU A 45 -4.50 2.43 10.48
N LEU A 46 -3.86 3.57 10.25
CA LEU A 46 -4.51 4.88 10.19
C LEU A 46 -4.91 5.16 8.74
N LEU A 47 -6.17 5.49 8.50
CA LEU A 47 -6.69 5.78 7.15
C LEU A 47 -7.30 7.19 7.06
N PRO A 48 -7.06 7.93 5.98
CA PRO A 48 -7.80 9.16 5.70
C PRO A 48 -9.28 8.88 5.49
N GLU A 49 -10.16 9.68 6.07
CA GLU A 49 -11.61 9.55 5.86
C GLU A 49 -12.01 9.84 4.40
N THR A 50 -11.27 10.72 3.74
CA THR A 50 -11.43 11.06 2.32
C THR A 50 -11.10 9.92 1.35
N LEU A 51 -10.41 8.88 1.78
CA LEU A 51 -10.00 7.78 0.91
C LEU A 51 -11.22 7.01 0.37
N HIS A 52 -11.28 6.71 -0.94
CA HIS A 52 -12.43 5.99 -1.50
C HIS A 52 -12.51 4.55 -0.99
N ALA A 53 -13.73 3.97 -0.98
CA ALA A 53 -13.97 2.64 -0.42
C ALA A 53 -13.07 1.53 -1.01
N ASN A 54 -12.80 1.57 -2.32
CA ASN A 54 -11.92 0.57 -2.95
C ASN A 54 -10.46 0.77 -2.57
N ASP A 55 -10.01 2.01 -2.43
CA ASP A 55 -8.64 2.34 -2.06
C ASP A 55 -8.39 1.99 -0.58
N ARG A 56 -9.43 2.08 0.27
CA ARG A 56 -9.39 1.55 1.64
C ARG A 56 -9.16 0.03 1.67
N LEU A 57 -9.80 -0.73 0.76
CA LEU A 57 -9.58 -2.18 0.67
C LEU A 57 -8.15 -2.52 0.24
N ALA A 58 -7.61 -1.76 -0.73
CA ALA A 58 -6.22 -1.91 -1.15
C ALA A 58 -5.26 -1.56 -0.01
N ALA A 59 -5.50 -0.47 0.72
CA ALA A 59 -4.68 -0.08 1.87
C ALA A 59 -4.70 -1.12 3.01
N VAL A 60 -5.88 -1.69 3.32
CA VAL A 60 -6.00 -2.78 4.31
C VAL A 60 -5.26 -4.04 3.86
N ALA A 61 -5.37 -4.42 2.58
CA ALA A 61 -4.66 -5.57 2.04
C ALA A 61 -3.14 -5.36 2.03
N HIS A 62 -2.69 -4.18 1.62
CA HIS A 62 -1.28 -3.78 1.69
C HIS A 62 -0.74 -3.83 3.12
N ALA A 63 -1.48 -3.30 4.10
CA ALA A 63 -1.11 -3.38 5.50
C ALA A 63 -1.02 -4.83 6.02
N ALA A 64 -1.96 -5.69 5.61
CA ALA A 64 -1.92 -7.11 5.92
C ALA A 64 -0.70 -7.80 5.31
N ALA A 65 -0.34 -7.45 4.08
CA ALA A 65 0.83 -7.99 3.38
C ALA A 65 2.13 -7.69 4.15
N HIS A 66 2.35 -6.44 4.55
CA HIS A 66 3.53 -6.09 5.36
C HIS A 66 3.57 -6.84 6.69
N ARG A 67 2.44 -6.94 7.39
CA ARG A 67 2.38 -7.67 8.68
C ARG A 67 2.75 -9.15 8.55
N MET A 68 2.41 -9.77 7.42
CA MET A 68 2.68 -11.19 7.19
C MET A 68 4.07 -11.45 6.66
N PHE A 69 4.59 -10.57 5.81
CA PHE A 69 5.72 -10.90 4.93
C PHE A 69 6.92 -9.96 5.05
N SER A 70 6.78 -8.79 5.69
CA SER A 70 7.92 -7.90 5.95
C SER A 70 8.61 -8.25 7.26
N THR A 71 9.93 -8.07 7.28
CA THR A 71 10.68 -7.98 8.55
C THR A 71 10.44 -6.61 9.15
N PRO A 72 9.93 -6.49 10.40
CA PRO A 72 9.69 -5.21 11.04
C PRO A 72 11.00 -4.52 11.47
N HIS A 73 10.94 -3.20 11.64
CA HIS A 73 12.03 -2.35 12.17
C HIS A 73 13.39 -2.52 11.45
N GLN A 74 13.38 -2.69 10.13
CA GLN A 74 14.64 -2.79 9.37
C GLN A 74 15.48 -1.51 9.51
N PRO A 75 16.82 -1.63 9.62
CA PRO A 75 17.68 -0.47 9.73
C PRO A 75 17.64 0.41 8.47
N ALA A 76 17.23 1.66 8.64
CA ALA A 76 17.30 2.68 7.58
C ALA A 76 18.59 3.53 7.64
N ALA A 77 19.39 3.37 8.70
CA ALA A 77 20.61 4.14 8.92
C ALA A 77 21.61 3.93 7.77
N GLY A 78 22.10 5.03 7.20
CA GLY A 78 23.04 5.01 6.08
C GLY A 78 22.39 4.94 4.69
N LEU A 79 21.07 4.73 4.58
CA LEU A 79 20.36 4.80 3.32
C LEU A 79 19.97 6.24 2.97
N ARG A 80 20.23 6.66 1.73
CA ARG A 80 19.72 7.93 1.20
C ARG A 80 18.19 7.88 1.09
N PRO A 81 17.48 9.01 1.24
CA PRO A 81 16.01 9.04 1.16
C PRO A 81 15.45 8.39 -0.13
N ILE A 82 16.07 8.69 -1.28
CA ILE A 82 15.69 8.08 -2.57
C ILE A 82 15.84 6.55 -2.54
N SER A 83 16.93 6.05 -1.96
CA SER A 83 17.16 4.60 -1.84
C SER A 83 16.12 3.94 -0.94
N GLN A 84 15.73 4.58 0.16
CA GLN A 84 14.67 4.06 1.03
C GLN A 84 13.33 3.97 0.27
N ILE A 85 13.00 4.96 -0.56
CA ILE A 85 11.77 4.94 -1.36
C ILE A 85 11.80 3.82 -2.41
N VAL A 86 12.92 3.65 -3.12
CA VAL A 86 13.06 2.57 -4.13
C VAL A 86 12.97 1.19 -3.47
N ILE A 87 13.72 0.98 -2.38
CA ILE A 87 13.70 -0.29 -1.63
C ILE A 87 12.31 -0.56 -1.05
N GLY A 88 11.65 0.47 -0.49
CA GLY A 88 10.27 0.38 -0.02
C GLY A 88 9.31 -0.03 -1.13
N SER A 89 9.40 0.60 -2.30
CA SER A 89 8.53 0.27 -3.45
C SER A 89 8.73 -1.16 -3.96
N LEU A 90 9.97 -1.68 -3.91
CA LEU A 90 10.26 -3.08 -4.23
C LEU A 90 9.69 -4.04 -3.17
N GLU A 91 9.82 -3.68 -1.89
CA GLU A 91 9.26 -4.43 -0.77
C GLU A 91 7.73 -4.48 -0.85
N ASP A 92 7.07 -3.36 -1.17
CA ASP A 92 5.63 -3.26 -1.38
C ASP A 92 5.19 -4.26 -2.47
N ALA A 93 5.81 -4.21 -3.65
CA ALA A 93 5.49 -5.13 -4.73
C ALA A 93 5.70 -6.61 -4.32
N ARG A 94 6.78 -6.91 -3.60
CA ARG A 94 7.08 -8.28 -3.12
C ARG A 94 6.01 -8.78 -2.16
N VAL A 95 5.65 -8.01 -1.12
CA VAL A 95 4.70 -8.48 -0.11
C VAL A 95 3.30 -8.59 -0.68
N GLU A 96 2.92 -7.69 -1.57
CA GLU A 96 1.60 -7.74 -2.18
C GLU A 96 1.44 -8.92 -3.14
N HIS A 97 2.49 -9.28 -3.89
CA HIS A 97 2.52 -10.52 -4.68
C HIS A 97 2.38 -11.75 -3.79
N LEU A 98 3.15 -11.85 -2.70
CA LEU A 98 3.05 -12.97 -1.76
C LEU A 98 1.65 -13.08 -1.15
N LEU A 99 1.02 -11.95 -0.85
CA LEU A 99 -0.37 -11.94 -0.37
C LEU A 99 -1.33 -12.40 -1.47
N ALA A 100 -1.14 -11.97 -2.72
CA ALA A 100 -1.97 -12.37 -3.86
C ALA A 100 -1.81 -13.84 -4.25
N GLU A 101 -0.63 -14.43 -4.08
CA GLU A 101 -0.41 -15.86 -4.23
C GLU A 101 -1.21 -16.65 -3.17
N ARG A 102 -1.19 -16.18 -1.91
CA ARG A 102 -1.92 -16.83 -0.81
C ARG A 102 -3.43 -16.60 -0.90
N LEU A 103 -3.86 -15.42 -1.34
CA LEU A 103 -5.25 -14.99 -1.39
C LEU A 103 -5.56 -14.35 -2.76
N PRO A 104 -5.78 -15.15 -3.82
CA PRO A 104 -5.93 -14.64 -5.20
C PRO A 104 -6.98 -13.54 -5.39
N GLY A 105 -8.00 -13.52 -4.52
CA GLY A 105 -9.03 -12.48 -4.53
C GLY A 105 -8.51 -11.06 -4.33
N VAL A 106 -7.42 -10.87 -3.56
CA VAL A 106 -6.90 -9.52 -3.25
C VAL A 106 -6.25 -8.83 -4.46
N ARG A 107 -5.84 -9.60 -5.48
CA ARG A 107 -5.14 -9.11 -6.68
C ARG A 107 -5.89 -7.99 -7.40
N ARG A 108 -7.23 -8.06 -7.42
CA ARG A 108 -8.09 -7.04 -8.04
C ARG A 108 -8.00 -5.66 -7.36
N TRP A 109 -7.67 -5.62 -6.07
CA TRP A 109 -7.55 -4.38 -5.32
C TRP A 109 -6.26 -3.64 -5.69
N PHE A 110 -5.14 -4.36 -5.76
CA PHE A 110 -3.85 -3.80 -6.17
C PHE A 110 -3.84 -3.35 -7.64
N LEU A 111 -4.30 -4.20 -8.56
CA LEU A 111 -4.35 -3.86 -9.98
C LEU A 111 -5.16 -2.60 -10.29
N ARG A 112 -6.26 -2.38 -9.56
CA ARG A 112 -7.07 -1.18 -9.72
C ARG A 112 -6.26 0.08 -9.41
N GLY A 113 -5.54 0.09 -8.28
CA GLY A 113 -4.71 1.23 -7.89
C GLY A 113 -3.61 1.54 -8.91
N ILE A 114 -2.94 0.49 -9.39
CA ILE A 114 -1.89 0.61 -10.42
C ILE A 114 -2.45 1.15 -11.73
N GLN A 115 -3.61 0.67 -12.18
CA GLN A 115 -4.23 1.12 -13.44
C GLN A 115 -4.74 2.56 -13.40
N GLN A 116 -5.11 3.06 -12.22
CA GLN A 116 -5.51 4.47 -12.05
C GLN A 116 -4.31 5.42 -12.21
N HIS A 117 -3.11 4.98 -11.89
CA HIS A 117 -1.88 5.77 -11.98
C HIS A 117 -1.20 5.57 -13.34
N ARG A 118 -1.68 6.30 -14.36
CA ARG A 118 -1.07 6.30 -15.71
C ARG A 118 0.08 7.31 -15.81
N ALA A 119 1.17 7.05 -15.08
CA ALA A 119 2.36 7.88 -15.18
C ALA A 119 3.05 7.70 -16.54
N GLU A 120 3.26 8.81 -17.26
CA GLU A 120 3.93 8.83 -18.57
C GLU A 120 5.23 9.65 -18.56
N GLY A 121 5.55 10.31 -17.45
CA GLY A 121 6.72 11.17 -17.31
C GLY A 121 8.04 10.43 -17.04
N LEU A 122 9.10 11.22 -16.90
CA LEU A 122 10.45 10.80 -16.51
C LEU A 122 10.85 11.31 -15.12
N GLY A 123 9.92 11.95 -14.40
CA GLY A 123 10.16 12.36 -13.02
C GLY A 123 10.32 11.14 -12.12
N PHE A 124 11.02 11.30 -10.99
CA PHE A 124 11.27 10.20 -10.06
C PHE A 124 9.99 9.46 -9.62
N ALA A 125 8.93 10.22 -9.31
CA ALA A 125 7.64 9.64 -8.95
C ALA A 125 6.99 8.87 -10.12
N ASP A 126 7.10 9.39 -11.36
CA ASP A 126 6.58 8.72 -12.55
C ASP A 126 7.32 7.41 -12.81
N LEU A 127 8.65 7.44 -12.70
CA LEU A 127 9.52 6.27 -12.87
C LEU A 127 9.21 5.20 -11.83
N LEU A 128 9.03 5.56 -10.55
CA LEU A 128 8.58 4.62 -9.52
C LEU A 128 7.21 4.01 -9.81
N ALA A 129 6.23 4.81 -10.25
CA ALA A 129 4.91 4.31 -10.59
C ALA A 129 4.96 3.34 -11.78
N ARG A 130 5.79 3.65 -12.79
CA ARG A 130 6.08 2.77 -13.92
C ARG A 130 6.73 1.46 -13.45
N MET A 131 7.78 1.52 -12.62
CA MET A 131 8.39 0.33 -12.01
C MET A 131 7.38 -0.52 -11.23
N SER A 132 6.54 0.10 -10.40
CA SER A 132 5.47 -0.62 -9.67
C SER A 132 4.54 -1.38 -10.60
N ARG A 133 4.18 -0.78 -11.75
CA ARG A 133 3.39 -1.46 -12.78
C ARG A 133 4.14 -2.64 -13.42
N ALA A 134 5.42 -2.48 -13.76
CA ALA A 134 6.25 -3.56 -14.34
C ALA A 134 6.41 -4.73 -13.38
N LEU A 135 6.54 -4.45 -12.08
CA LEU A 135 6.64 -5.49 -11.06
C LEU A 135 5.34 -6.31 -10.94
N TRP A 136 4.18 -5.73 -11.27
CA TRP A 136 2.86 -6.36 -11.10
C TRP A 136 2.28 -6.99 -12.36
N ASP A 137 2.52 -6.38 -13.51
CA ASP A 137 1.98 -6.79 -14.81
C ASP A 137 3.09 -7.42 -15.65
N GLU A 138 3.25 -8.74 -15.55
CA GLU A 138 4.25 -9.53 -16.28
C GLU A 138 4.17 -9.37 -17.80
N GLY A 139 2.99 -8.98 -18.34
CA GLY A 139 2.79 -8.74 -19.76
C GLY A 139 3.17 -7.33 -20.21
N TRP A 140 3.49 -6.42 -19.28
CA TRP A 140 3.81 -5.04 -19.58
C TRP A 140 5.32 -4.80 -19.50
N VAL A 141 5.89 -4.40 -20.63
CA VAL A 141 7.30 -4.00 -20.74
C VAL A 141 7.36 -2.48 -20.92
N ASP A 142 8.06 -1.82 -20.01
CA ASP A 142 8.29 -0.39 -20.12
C ASP A 142 9.43 -0.11 -21.13
N PRO A 143 9.28 0.85 -22.07
CA PRO A 143 10.34 1.16 -23.03
C PRO A 143 11.53 1.93 -22.45
N ASN A 144 11.42 2.47 -21.22
CA ASN A 144 12.50 3.18 -20.57
C ASN A 144 13.45 2.17 -19.89
N PRO A 145 14.75 2.15 -20.23
CA PRO A 145 15.69 1.16 -19.71
C PRO A 145 15.98 1.25 -18.20
N TRP A 146 15.53 2.32 -17.53
CA TRP A 146 15.62 2.41 -16.07
C TRP A 146 14.56 1.56 -15.36
N VAL A 147 13.38 1.44 -15.96
CA VAL A 147 12.24 0.67 -15.45
C VAL A 147 12.46 -0.80 -15.76
#